data_AF-A0A1L7GN98-F1
#
_entry.id   AF-A0A1L7GN98-F1
#
_cell.length_a   1.000
_cell.length_b   1.000
_cell.length_c   1.000
_cell.angle_alpha   90.00
_cell.angle_beta   90.00
_cell.angle_gamma   90.00
#
_symmetry.space_group_name_H-M   'P 1'
#
loop_
_entity.id
_entity.type
_entity.pdbx_description
1 polymer ?
#
loop_
_entity_poly.entity_id
_entity_poly.type
_entity_poly.pdbx_seq_one_letter_code
_entity_poly.pdbx_strand_id
1 'polypeptide(L)' 'MHLEWARPGVLRATGHAFEFAALVAAARFVAESAPSDIPEDSLEQLRHVLSDYDTQARHLRDLPPPDGA' A
#
# COMPACT_ATOMS: atom_id res chain seq x y z
N MET A 1 6.44 -12.86 -2.98
CA MET A 1 6.97 -11.48 -2.84
C MET A 1 8.49 -11.46 -2.67
N HIS A 2 9.18 -10.49 -3.29
CA HIS A 2 10.60 -10.19 -3.14
C HIS A 2 10.78 -8.69 -2.83
N LEU A 3 11.77 -8.36 -1.99
CA LEU A 3 12.08 -6.99 -1.54
C LEU A 3 13.56 -6.69 -1.78
N GLU A 4 13.84 -5.53 -2.37
CA GLU A 4 15.20 -5.01 -2.55
C GLU A 4 15.26 -3.51 -2.23
N TRP A 5 16.44 -3.03 -1.83
CA TRP A 5 16.66 -1.58 -1.69
C TRP A 5 16.81 -0.94 -3.06
N ALA A 6 15.93 0.00 -3.40
CA ALA A 6 16.07 0.80 -4.61
C ALA A 6 17.03 1.98 -4.40
N ARG A 7 17.01 2.58 -3.20
CA ARG A 7 17.90 3.64 -2.70
C ARG A 7 17.71 3.79 -1.18
N PRO A 8 18.54 4.58 -0.46
CA PRO A 8 18.35 4.78 0.98
C PRO A 8 16.93 5.22 1.33
N GLY A 9 16.27 4.47 2.23
CA GLY A 9 14.90 4.74 2.66
C GLY A 9 13.79 4.35 1.69
N VAL A 10 14.11 3.73 0.53
CA VAL A 10 13.11 3.32 -0.46
C VAL A 10 13.31 1.86 -0.86
N LEU A 11 12.27 1.05 -0.69
CA LEU A 11 12.23 -0.35 -1.08
C LEU A 11 11.49 -0.51 -2.42
N ARG A 12 11.98 -1.42 -3.27
CA ARG A 12 11.20 -1.99 -4.38
C ARG A 12 10.66 -3.34 -3.95
N ALA A 13 9.36 -3.52 -4.11
CA ALA A 13 8.67 -4.78 -3.87
C ALA A 13 8.15 -5.35 -5.20
N THR A 14 8.40 -6.63 -5.45
CA THR A 14 7.78 -7.37 -6.56
C THR A 14 7.02 -8.58 -5.99
N GLY A 15 5.84 -8.86 -6.52
CA GLY A 15 4.99 -9.91 -5.99
C GLY A 15 3.71 -10.06 -6.79
N HIS A 16 2.89 -11.01 -6.37
CA HIS A 16 1.56 -11.18 -6.94
C HIS A 16 0.61 -10.11 -6.40
N ALA A 17 -0.39 -9.75 -7.22
CA ALA A 17 -1.38 -8.73 -6.85
C ALA A 17 -2.12 -9.07 -5.55
N PHE A 18 -2.42 -10.35 -5.29
CA PHE A 18 -3.11 -10.77 -4.06
C PHE A 18 -2.24 -10.61 -2.81
N GLU A 19 -0.91 -10.78 -2.91
CA GLU A 19 0.01 -10.59 -1.78
C GLU A 19 -0.03 -9.12 -1.34
N PHE A 20 0.02 -8.21 -2.32
CA PHE A 20 -0.08 -6.78 -2.06
C PHE A 20 -1.47 -6.37 -1.54
N ALA A 21 -2.54 -6.92 -2.11
CA ALA A 21 -3.90 -6.67 -1.64
C ALA A 21 -4.10 -7.10 -0.18
N ALA A 22 -3.49 -8.22 0.23
CA ALA A 22 -3.54 -8.68 1.62
C ALA A 22 -2.86 -7.69 2.58
N LEU A 23 -1.70 -7.12 2.19
CA LEU A 23 -1.00 -6.11 2.99
C LEU A 23 -1.84 -4.83 3.13
N VAL A 24 -2.42 -4.35 2.03
CA VAL A 24 -3.30 -3.17 2.05
C VAL A 24 -4.54 -3.43 2.92
N ALA A 25 -5.14 -4.61 2.84
CA ALA A 25 -6.29 -4.97 3.68
C ALA A 25 -5.94 -4.97 5.17
N ALA A 26 -4.78 -5.53 5.55
CA ALA A 26 -4.31 -5.49 6.93
C ALA A 26 -4.03 -4.04 7.40
N ALA A 27 -3.42 -3.21 6.56
CA ALA A 27 -3.19 -1.80 6.85
C ALA A 27 -4.51 -1.04 7.08
N ARG A 28 -5.54 -1.26 6.25
CA ARG A 28 -6.86 -0.66 6.45
C ARG A 28 -7.51 -1.11 7.75
N PHE A 29 -7.44 -2.40 8.06
CA PHE A 29 -7.96 -2.93 9.33
C PHE A 29 -7.33 -2.23 10.54
N VAL A 30 -6.01 -2.02 10.54
CA VAL A 30 -5.32 -1.30 11.61
C VAL A 30 -5.74 0.17 11.66
N ALA A 31 -5.82 0.84 10.51
CA ALA A 31 -6.22 2.24 10.44
C ALA A 31 -7.67 2.49 10.92
N GLU A 32 -8.56 1.52 10.70
CA GLU A 32 -9.97 1.57 11.09
C GLU A 32 -10.19 1.15 12.55
N SER A 33 -9.53 0.09 13.00
CA SER A 33 -9.66 -0.41 14.38
C SER A 33 -9.03 0.54 15.41
N ALA A 34 -8.09 1.39 14.98
CA ALA A 34 -7.36 2.35 15.81
C ALA A 34 -6.92 1.75 17.16
N PRO A 35 -6.06 0.72 17.14
CA PRO A 35 -5.62 0.04 18.36
C PRO A 35 -4.97 1.04 19.33
N SER A 36 -5.33 0.96 20.61
CA SER A 36 -4.86 1.91 21.63
C SER A 36 -3.36 1.84 21.92
N ASP A 37 -2.69 0.78 21.48
CA ASP A 37 -1.25 0.56 21.55
C ASP A 37 -0.47 1.20 20.40
N ILE A 38 -1.15 1.77 19.38
CA ILE A 38 -0.52 2.49 18.27
C ILE A 38 -0.70 4.00 18.48
N PRO A 39 0.38 4.80 18.42
CA PRO A 39 0.27 6.26 18.50
C PRO A 39 -0.62 6.85 17.40
N GLU A 40 -1.42 7.86 17.73
CA GLU A 40 -2.34 8.50 16.77
C GLU A 40 -1.58 9.09 15.56
N ASP A 41 -0.42 9.70 15.77
CA ASP A 41 0.42 10.23 14.68
C ASP A 41 0.81 9.13 13.66
N SER A 42 1.06 7.90 14.14
CA SER A 42 1.36 6.76 13.27
C SER A 42 0.12 6.29 12.51
N LEU A 43 -1.06 6.33 13.13
CA LEU A 43 -2.33 6.04 12.46
C LEU A 43 -2.66 7.08 11.41
N GLU A 44 -2.39 8.36 11.68
CA GLU A 44 -2.56 9.45 10.72
C GLU A 44 -1.63 9.28 9.52
N GLN A 45 -0.34 8.97 9.75
CA GLN A 45 0.60 8.65 8.67
C GLN A 45 0.12 7.46 7.83
N LEU A 46 -0.40 6.41 8.47
CA LEU A 46 -0.94 5.25 7.76
C LEU A 46 -2.16 5.63 6.89
N ARG A 47 -3.07 6.46 7.41
CA ARG A 47 -4.22 6.99 6.64
C ARG A 47 -3.76 7.81 5.43
N HIS A 48 -2.70 8.62 5.57
CA HIS A 48 -2.12 9.33 4.43
C HIS A 48 -1.56 8.39 3.37
N VAL A 49 -0.78 7.38 3.76
CA VAL A 49 -0.24 6.37 2.83
C VAL A 49 -1.36 5.62 2.10
N LEU A 50 -2.45 5.26 2.80
CA LEU A 50 -3.60 4.59 2.20
C LEU A 50 -4.37 5.48 1.22
N SER A 51 -4.50 6.78 1.50
CA SER A 51 -5.13 7.76 0.60
C SER A 51 -4.32 7.94 -0.70
N ASP A 52 -2.99 8.00 -0.58
CA ASP A 52 -2.08 8.05 -1.73
C ASP A 52 -2.21 6.76 -2.56
N TYR A 53 -2.23 5.60 -1.91
CA TYR A 53 -2.48 4.33 -2.56
C TYR A 53 -3.81 4.33 -3.33
N ASP A 54 -4.91 4.77 -2.71
CA ASP A 54 -6.23 4.80 -3.35
C ASP A 54 -6.26 5.71 -4.59
N THR A 55 -5.49 6.80 -4.57
CA THR A 55 -5.32 7.70 -5.72
C THR A 55 -4.56 7.02 -6.84
N GLN A 56 -3.44 6.35 -6.54
CA GLN A 56 -2.63 5.63 -7.54
C GLN A 56 -3.37 4.41 -8.10
N ALA A 57 -4.08 3.65 -7.26
CA ALA A 57 -4.84 2.48 -7.68
C ALA A 57 -5.99 2.84 -8.64
N ARG A 58 -6.66 3.98 -8.39
CA ARG A 58 -7.66 4.52 -9.34
C ARG A 58 -7.03 4.85 -10.68
N HIS A 59 -5.90 5.55 -10.68
CA HIS A 59 -5.18 5.88 -11.91
C HIS A 59 -4.74 4.63 -12.69
N LEU A 60 -4.28 3.58 -12.01
CA LEU A 60 -3.91 2.31 -12.65
C LEU A 60 -5.09 1.57 -13.27
N ARG A 61 -6.27 1.61 -12.64
CA ARG A 61 -7.50 1.01 -13.20
C ARG A 61 -7.98 1.74 -14.45
N ASP A 62 -7.75 3.05 -14.50
CA ASP A 62 -8.18 3.90 -15.61
C ASP A 62 -7.18 3.86 -16.78
N LEU A 63 -5.99 3.28 -16.59
CA LEU A 63 -5.03 2.98 -17.64
C LEU A 63 -5.40 1.67 -18.36
N PRO A 64 -5.33 1.61 -19.70
CA PRO A 64 -5.45 0.34 -20.40
C PRO A 64 -4.36 -0.62 -19.93
N PRO A 65 -4.65 -1.93 -19.79
CA PRO A 65 -3.62 -2.91 -19.48
C PRO A 65 -2.50 -2.83 -20.52
N PRO A 66 -1.23 -3.05 -20.13
CA PRO A 66 -0.12 -3.00 -21.07
C PRO A 66 -0.40 -3.96 -22.24
N ASP A 67 -0.22 -3.49 -23.48
CA ASP A 67 -0.41 -4.28 -24.69
C ASP A 67 0.41 -5.58 -24.61
N GLY A 68 -0.28 -6.73 -24.60
CA GLY A 68 0.33 -8.06 -24.69
C GLY A 68 0.17 -8.97 -23.46
N ALA A 69 -1.07 -9.21 -23.03
CA ALA A 69 -1.42 -10.39 -22.22
C ALA A 69 -1.94 -11.52 -23.12
#